data_AF-A0A0V1GKJ0-F1
#
_entry.id   AF-A0A0V1GKJ0-F1
#
_cell.length_a   1.000
_cell.length_b   1.000
_cell.length_c   1.000
_cell.angle_alpha   90.00
_cell.angle_beta   90.00
_cell.angle_gamma   90.00
#
_symmetry.space_group_name_H-M   'P 1'
#
loop_
_entity.id
_entity.type
_entity.pdbx_description
1 polymer ?
#
loop_
_entity_poly.entity_id
_entity_poly.type
_entity_poly.pdbx_seq_one_letter_code
_entity_poly.pdbx_strand_id
1 'polypeptide(L)'
;MICRIGQWCVWPQDYHSIPAPQCWTDTLMDLMIEQIVLQQYPEHGAVGVMSCAAVSAALHHEITAEFATQIMSPHDASMFFVIPVNLRNHWQMIVLNVTEHIVHYYCSLHQHDFVVLSSLLSLVELSGKHIGCTSWRVETHDGAPMQTNAFDCGPFACLFLKHLLHAIDMNFSDRESAALRTDLKFMIDAVAYPVVPATANPKTFKPDGSTTQLTQFQQKFLDVSATWQSTDVDLQAVYDEMVESIVSGHNEPSSPKASRLQRKSPGKGGKGQVRQRSAATQNPAWLNSASAVQK
;
A
#
# COMPACT_ATOMS: atom_id res chain seq x y z
N MET A 1 13.06 6.59 12.27
CA MET A 1 11.65 6.98 12.08
C MET A 1 11.64 8.24 11.24
N ILE A 2 10.81 8.30 10.20
CA ILE A 2 10.63 9.48 9.33
C ILE A 2 9.54 10.39 9.92
N CYS A 3 8.37 9.82 10.20
CA CYS A 3 7.26 10.53 10.85
C CYS A 3 6.35 9.56 11.60
N ARG A 4 5.37 10.11 12.32
CA ARG A 4 4.28 9.37 12.95
C ARG A 4 2.94 9.94 12.47
N ILE A 5 2.04 9.07 12.01
CA ILE A 5 0.70 9.44 11.55
C ILE A 5 -0.30 8.60 12.34
N GLY A 6 -1.07 9.24 13.22
CA GLY A 6 -1.90 8.55 14.20
C GLY A 6 -1.07 7.60 15.06
N GLN A 7 -1.44 6.33 15.06
CA GLN A 7 -0.72 5.27 15.78
C GLN A 7 0.49 4.71 15.01
N TRP A 8 0.59 4.96 13.70
CA TRP A 8 1.59 4.34 12.82
C TRP A 8 2.90 5.14 12.80
N CYS A 9 4.01 4.45 13.02
CA CYS A 9 5.35 4.99 12.89
C CYS A 9 5.93 4.59 11.54
N VAL A 10 6.17 5.56 10.65
CA VAL A 10 6.78 5.31 9.35
C VAL A 10 8.30 5.30 9.50
N TRP A 11 8.93 4.17 9.17
CA TRP A 11 10.39 4.03 9.17
C TRP A 11 10.97 4.22 7.77
N PRO A 12 12.29 4.42 7.64
CA PRO A 12 12.93 4.53 6.34
C PRO A 12 12.57 3.39 5.41
N GLN A 13 12.52 2.15 5.88
CA GLN A 13 12.16 1.00 5.04
C GLN A 13 10.74 1.12 4.46
N ASP A 14 9.76 1.51 5.28
CA ASP A 14 8.38 1.72 4.82
C ASP A 14 8.35 2.77 3.72
N TYR A 15 8.98 3.92 3.95
CA TYR A 15 9.01 5.01 2.99
C TYR A 15 9.67 4.65 1.65
N HIS A 16 10.76 3.87 1.67
CA HIS A 16 11.39 3.39 0.44
C HIS A 16 10.56 2.34 -0.29
N SER A 17 9.55 1.74 0.35
CA SER A 17 8.62 0.78 -0.28
C SER A 17 7.42 1.43 -0.96
N ILE A 18 7.21 2.74 -0.79
CA ILE A 18 6.11 3.49 -1.42
C ILE A 18 6.25 3.51 -2.96
N PRO A 19 7.40 3.90 -3.56
CA PRO A 19 7.50 3.96 -5.01
C PRO A 19 7.51 2.57 -5.66
N ALA A 20 7.02 2.48 -6.89
CA ALA A 20 7.25 1.31 -7.73
C ALA A 20 8.77 1.09 -7.94
N PRO A 21 9.25 -0.16 -8.06
CA PRO A 21 8.49 -1.42 -8.15
C PRO A 21 8.42 -2.19 -6.81
N GLN A 22 8.25 -1.51 -5.67
CA GLN A 22 8.22 -2.17 -4.36
C GLN A 22 6.81 -2.55 -3.91
N CYS A 23 6.67 -3.73 -3.29
CA CYS A 23 5.47 -4.06 -2.53
C CYS A 23 5.41 -3.23 -1.25
N TRP A 24 4.21 -2.80 -0.87
CA TRP A 24 4.01 -2.07 0.38
C TRP A 24 4.27 -2.96 1.61
N THR A 25 4.82 -2.34 2.65
CA THR A 25 4.94 -2.95 3.97
C THR A 25 3.60 -2.93 4.72
N ASP A 26 3.50 -3.75 5.76
CA ASP A 26 2.38 -3.78 6.71
C ASP A 26 2.01 -2.38 7.23
N THR A 27 3.03 -1.57 7.60
CA THR A 27 2.82 -0.20 8.09
C THR A 27 2.10 0.67 7.06
N LEU A 28 2.47 0.57 5.78
CA LEU A 28 1.84 1.35 4.71
C LEU A 28 0.41 0.88 4.42
N MET A 29 0.20 -0.45 4.46
CA MET A 29 -1.13 -1.04 4.31
C MET A 29 -2.08 -0.58 5.41
N ASP A 30 -1.68 -0.75 6.67
CA ASP A 30 -2.48 -0.35 7.83
C ASP A 30 -2.76 1.16 7.82
N LEU A 31 -1.75 1.98 7.51
CA LEU A 31 -1.90 3.42 7.38
C LEU A 31 -2.93 3.78 6.30
N MET A 32 -2.82 3.23 5.09
CA MET A 32 -3.76 3.56 4.01
C MET A 32 -5.17 3.05 4.26
N ILE A 33 -5.33 1.87 4.87
CA ILE A 33 -6.65 1.37 5.27
C ILE A 33 -7.29 2.32 6.27
N GLU A 34 -6.55 2.76 7.29
CA GLU A 34 -7.06 3.73 8.28
C GLU A 34 -7.48 5.04 7.59
N GLN A 35 -6.70 5.54 6.63
CA GLN A 35 -7.07 6.76 5.91
C GLN A 35 -8.32 6.60 5.03
N ILE A 36 -8.45 5.49 4.31
CA ILE A 36 -9.66 5.19 3.51
C ILE A 36 -10.88 5.09 4.42
N VAL A 37 -10.76 4.39 5.54
CA VAL A 37 -11.86 4.26 6.51
C VAL A 37 -12.26 5.62 7.08
N LEU A 38 -11.30 6.44 7.52
CA LEU A 38 -11.58 7.75 8.10
C LEU A 38 -12.16 8.75 7.09
N GLN A 39 -11.83 8.62 5.80
CA GLN A 39 -12.39 9.46 4.75
C GLN A 39 -13.89 9.23 4.56
N GLN A 40 -14.36 7.97 4.64
CA GLN A 40 -15.77 7.64 4.46
C GLN A 40 -16.56 7.62 5.77
N TYR A 41 -15.94 7.15 6.84
CA TYR A 41 -16.53 6.95 8.16
C TYR A 41 -15.68 7.68 9.22
N PRO A 42 -15.77 9.01 9.30
CA PRO A 42 -14.97 9.81 10.23
C PRO A 42 -15.35 9.56 11.69
N GLU A 43 -16.61 9.17 11.94
CA GLU A 43 -17.08 8.76 13.27
C GLU A 43 -16.63 7.32 13.54
N HIS A 44 -15.83 7.14 14.59
CA HIS A 44 -15.33 5.83 14.99
C HIS A 44 -16.47 4.84 15.26
N GLY A 45 -16.33 3.60 14.76
CA GLY A 45 -17.21 2.48 15.08
C GLY A 45 -17.88 1.80 13.89
N ALA A 46 -18.08 2.51 12.77
CA ALA A 46 -18.77 1.93 11.60
C ALA A 46 -17.93 0.86 10.86
N VAL A 47 -16.60 0.93 10.93
CA VAL A 47 -15.71 -0.03 10.30
C VAL A 47 -14.70 -0.54 11.32
N GLY A 48 -14.68 -1.86 11.53
CA GLY A 48 -13.62 -2.54 12.27
C GLY A 48 -12.49 -2.94 11.32
N VAL A 49 -11.26 -2.89 11.81
CA VAL A 49 -10.07 -3.29 11.02
C VAL A 49 -9.22 -4.23 11.87
N MET A 50 -8.79 -5.35 11.29
CA MET A 50 -7.72 -6.18 11.84
C MET A 50 -6.40 -5.67 11.26
N SER A 51 -5.41 -5.34 12.10
CA SER A 51 -4.12 -4.85 11.60
C SER A 51 -3.33 -5.96 10.88
N CYS A 52 -2.43 -5.58 9.99
CA CYS A 52 -1.56 -6.51 9.28
C CYS A 52 -0.74 -7.39 10.24
N ALA A 53 -0.29 -6.81 11.36
CA ALA A 53 0.41 -7.54 12.41
C ALA A 53 -0.49 -8.57 13.12
N ALA A 54 -1.75 -8.21 13.39
CA ALA A 54 -2.74 -9.12 13.97
C ALA A 54 -3.07 -10.29 13.03
N VAL A 55 -3.26 -10.00 11.73
CA VAL A 55 -3.47 -11.04 10.71
C VAL A 55 -2.26 -11.96 10.62
N SER A 56 -1.04 -11.41 10.54
CA SER A 56 0.18 -12.21 10.48
C SER A 56 0.34 -13.11 11.70
N ALA A 57 0.09 -12.57 12.91
CA ALA A 57 0.10 -13.38 14.13
C ALA A 57 -0.96 -14.51 14.04
N ALA A 58 -2.16 -14.21 13.57
CA ALA A 58 -3.22 -15.21 13.45
C ALA A 58 -2.91 -16.35 12.49
N LEU A 59 -2.18 -16.09 11.41
CA LEU A 59 -1.77 -17.12 10.46
C LEU A 59 -0.61 -18.00 10.96
N HIS A 60 0.12 -17.55 11.99
CA HIS A 60 1.26 -18.27 12.56
C HIS A 60 0.97 -18.96 13.90
N HIS A 61 -0.11 -18.60 14.58
CA HIS A 61 -0.51 -19.15 15.87
C HIS A 61 -1.69 -20.12 15.77
N GLU A 62 -1.82 -21.01 16.75
CA GLU A 62 -3.06 -21.79 16.91
C GLU A 62 -4.22 -20.84 17.24
N ILE A 63 -5.34 -21.03 16.55
CA ILE A 63 -6.53 -20.19 16.71
C ILE A 63 -7.22 -20.57 18.03
N THR A 64 -7.06 -19.73 19.07
CA THR A 64 -7.81 -19.84 20.33
C THR A 64 -8.72 -18.63 20.54
N ALA A 65 -9.76 -18.78 21.39
CA ALA A 65 -10.68 -17.70 21.70
C ALA A 65 -9.99 -16.55 22.46
N GLU A 66 -9.04 -16.86 23.34
CA GLU A 66 -8.25 -15.86 24.07
C GLU A 66 -7.39 -15.04 23.11
N PHE A 67 -6.72 -15.71 22.16
CA PHE A 67 -5.94 -15.05 21.13
C PHE A 67 -6.82 -14.19 20.23
N ALA A 68 -7.98 -14.70 19.80
CA ALA A 68 -8.96 -13.96 19.00
C ALA A 68 -9.43 -12.68 19.69
N THR A 69 -9.72 -12.75 20.99
CA THR A 69 -10.14 -11.59 21.78
C THR A 69 -9.00 -10.58 21.93
N GLN A 70 -7.75 -11.03 22.07
CA GLN A 70 -6.59 -10.15 22.28
C GLN A 70 -6.23 -9.30 21.05
N ILE A 71 -6.31 -9.89 19.85
CA ILE A 71 -5.90 -9.21 18.61
C ILE A 71 -7.00 -8.34 18.00
N MET A 72 -8.21 -8.37 18.56
CA MET A 72 -9.38 -7.68 18.02
C MET A 72 -9.77 -6.48 18.88
N SER A 73 -9.95 -5.31 18.25
CA SER A 73 -10.34 -4.06 18.93
C SER A 73 -11.75 -4.14 19.55
N PRO A 74 -12.01 -3.64 20.78
CA PRO A 74 -13.24 -3.89 21.54
C PRO A 74 -14.52 -3.15 21.05
N HIS A 75 -14.59 -2.68 19.81
CA HIS A 75 -15.77 -1.99 19.29
C HIS A 75 -16.79 -2.97 18.68
N ASP A 76 -17.99 -3.00 19.27
CA ASP A 76 -19.01 -4.06 19.10
C ASP A 76 -20.08 -3.80 18.01
N ALA A 77 -19.94 -2.79 17.14
CA ALA A 77 -20.97 -2.52 16.13
C ALA A 77 -20.40 -1.94 14.84
N SER A 78 -19.63 -2.73 14.10
CA SER A 78 -19.15 -2.35 12.77
C SER A 78 -20.08 -2.87 11.66
N MET A 79 -20.40 -2.01 10.70
CA MET A 79 -21.09 -2.35 9.46
C MET A 79 -20.17 -3.15 8.54
N PHE A 80 -18.88 -2.85 8.58
CA PHE A 80 -17.83 -3.53 7.83
C PHE A 80 -16.70 -3.98 8.75
N PHE A 81 -16.13 -5.15 8.48
CA PHE A 81 -14.91 -5.60 9.14
C PHE A 81 -13.85 -5.97 8.10
N VAL A 82 -12.72 -5.26 8.14
CA VAL A 82 -11.66 -5.28 7.13
C VAL A 82 -10.48 -6.13 7.61
N ILE A 83 -9.99 -7.02 6.76
CA ILE A 83 -8.87 -7.93 7.04
C ILE A 83 -7.90 -7.90 5.85
N PRO A 84 -6.77 -7.17 5.95
CA PRO A 84 -5.71 -7.18 4.95
C PRO A 84 -4.89 -8.47 5.10
N VAL A 85 -4.79 -9.25 4.02
CA VAL A 85 -4.08 -10.53 4.03
C VAL A 85 -2.82 -10.41 3.19
N ASN A 86 -1.66 -10.75 3.77
CA ASN A 86 -0.40 -10.87 3.04
C ASN A 86 0.03 -12.32 2.96
N LEU A 87 -0.10 -12.93 1.78
CA LEU A 87 0.38 -14.29 1.53
C LEU A 87 1.61 -14.24 0.64
N ARG A 88 2.78 -14.54 1.21
CA ARG A 88 4.06 -14.62 0.48
C ARG A 88 4.35 -13.37 -0.36
N ASN A 89 4.18 -12.18 0.23
CA ASN A 89 4.39 -10.88 -0.42
C ASN A 89 3.35 -10.55 -1.52
N HIS A 90 2.14 -11.11 -1.38
CA HIS A 90 0.97 -10.77 -2.18
C HIS A 90 -0.17 -10.32 -1.27
N TRP A 91 -0.56 -9.06 -1.41
CA TRP A 91 -1.66 -8.46 -0.66
C TRP A 91 -3.01 -8.79 -1.27
N GLN A 92 -3.96 -9.13 -0.40
CA GLN A 92 -5.36 -9.38 -0.71
C GLN A 92 -6.22 -8.67 0.34
N MET A 93 -7.50 -8.47 0.03
CA MET A 93 -8.42 -7.78 0.92
C MET A 93 -9.65 -8.63 1.18
N ILE A 94 -9.91 -8.97 2.43
CA ILE A 94 -11.18 -9.56 2.87
C ILE A 94 -11.98 -8.47 3.59
N VAL A 95 -13.24 -8.31 3.21
CA VAL A 95 -14.18 -7.38 3.87
C VAL A 95 -15.46 -8.12 4.19
N LEU A 96 -15.78 -8.21 5.48
CA LEU A 96 -17.07 -8.68 5.96
C LEU A 96 -18.04 -7.50 5.90
N ASN A 97 -19.03 -7.57 5.02
CA ASN A 97 -20.20 -6.70 5.06
C ASN A 97 -21.20 -7.31 6.05
N VAL A 98 -21.16 -6.81 7.29
CA VAL A 98 -21.95 -7.31 8.42
C VAL A 98 -23.44 -7.04 8.20
N THR A 99 -23.77 -5.96 7.50
CA THR A 99 -25.16 -5.60 7.23
C THR A 99 -25.82 -6.57 6.24
N GLU A 100 -25.08 -7.01 5.23
CA GLU A 100 -25.60 -7.88 4.16
C GLU A 100 -25.26 -9.36 4.34
N HIS A 101 -24.46 -9.70 5.36
CA HIS A 101 -23.91 -11.04 5.59
C HIS A 101 -23.18 -11.59 4.34
N ILE A 102 -22.29 -10.77 3.80
CA ILE A 102 -21.43 -11.10 2.65
C ILE A 102 -19.98 -10.96 3.07
N VAL A 103 -19.15 -11.90 2.63
CA VAL A 103 -17.70 -11.83 2.70
C VAL A 103 -17.18 -11.51 1.31
N HIS A 104 -16.72 -10.29 1.10
CA HIS A 104 -16.02 -9.93 -0.12
C HIS A 104 -14.56 -10.33 0.01
N TYR A 105 -14.03 -11.10 -0.94
CA TYR A 105 -12.63 -11.49 -0.97
C TYR A 105 -12.03 -11.00 -2.29
N TYR A 106 -11.25 -9.94 -2.23
CA TYR A 106 -10.61 -9.35 -3.40
C TYR A 106 -9.15 -9.77 -3.51
N CYS A 107 -8.77 -10.18 -4.73
CA CYS A 107 -7.41 -10.45 -5.11
C CYS A 107 -7.16 -9.97 -6.55
N SER A 108 -6.26 -9.00 -6.72
CA SER A 108 -5.89 -8.42 -8.02
C SER A 108 -5.18 -9.39 -8.98
N LEU A 109 -4.84 -10.59 -8.51
CA LEU A 109 -4.30 -11.69 -9.32
C LEU A 109 -5.28 -12.88 -9.44
N HIS A 110 -6.49 -12.78 -8.87
CA HIS A 110 -7.49 -13.86 -8.82
C HIS A 110 -6.98 -15.17 -8.19
N GLN A 111 -6.08 -15.07 -7.20
CA GLN A 111 -5.46 -16.19 -6.49
C GLN A 111 -5.97 -16.29 -5.05
N HIS A 112 -7.25 -16.61 -4.87
CA HIS A 112 -7.87 -16.73 -3.55
C HIS A 112 -7.39 -17.98 -2.79
N ASP A 113 -7.04 -17.81 -1.51
CA ASP A 113 -6.72 -18.91 -0.60
C ASP A 113 -7.90 -19.12 0.37
N PHE A 114 -8.75 -20.09 0.05
CA PHE A 114 -9.94 -20.38 0.84
C PHE A 114 -9.62 -21.05 2.19
N VAL A 115 -8.44 -21.66 2.34
CA VAL A 115 -8.02 -22.21 3.64
C VAL A 115 -7.73 -21.05 4.58
N VAL A 116 -6.95 -20.07 4.11
CA VAL A 116 -6.67 -18.84 4.86
C VAL A 116 -7.96 -18.08 5.18
N LEU A 117 -8.86 -17.92 4.19
CA LEU A 117 -10.17 -17.30 4.41
C LEU A 117 -10.94 -17.99 5.54
N SER A 118 -11.09 -19.32 5.45
CA SER A 118 -11.84 -20.09 6.45
C SER A 118 -11.24 -19.94 7.85
N SER A 119 -9.92 -20.00 7.97
CA SER A 119 -9.22 -19.80 9.24
C SER A 119 -9.46 -18.42 9.83
N LEU A 120 -9.39 -17.36 9.02
CA LEU A 120 -9.63 -16.00 9.47
C LEU A 120 -11.10 -15.76 9.86
N LEU A 121 -12.06 -16.32 9.11
CA LEU A 121 -13.48 -16.23 9.49
C LEU A 121 -13.78 -16.98 10.80
N SER A 122 -13.20 -18.17 10.98
CA SER A 122 -13.33 -18.91 12.25
C SER A 122 -12.76 -18.10 13.42
N LEU A 123 -11.63 -17.43 13.23
CA LEU A 123 -11.05 -16.55 14.24
C LEU A 123 -11.99 -15.38 14.59
N VAL A 124 -12.56 -14.71 13.57
CA VAL A 124 -13.53 -13.62 13.75
C VAL A 124 -14.80 -14.08 14.48
N GLU A 125 -15.29 -15.27 14.18
CA GLU A 125 -16.42 -15.86 14.89
C GLU A 125 -16.07 -16.23 16.34
N LEU A 126 -14.87 -16.78 16.58
CA LEU A 126 -14.40 -17.18 17.91
C LEU A 126 -14.16 -16.00 18.86
N SER A 127 -13.92 -14.78 18.37
CA SER A 127 -13.88 -13.59 19.24
C SER A 127 -15.25 -13.12 19.70
N GLY A 128 -16.33 -13.69 19.15
CA GLY A 128 -17.70 -13.28 19.45
C GLY A 128 -18.19 -12.03 18.71
N LYS A 129 -17.36 -11.39 17.86
CA LYS A 129 -17.73 -10.14 17.17
C LYS A 129 -18.74 -10.32 16.06
N HIS A 130 -18.51 -11.30 15.18
CA HIS A 130 -19.37 -11.57 14.03
C HIS A 130 -19.72 -13.06 14.00
N ILE A 131 -20.54 -13.47 14.97
CA ILE A 131 -20.99 -14.86 15.11
C ILE A 131 -21.75 -15.27 13.84
N GLY A 132 -21.45 -16.47 13.34
CA GLY A 132 -22.02 -17.01 12.11
C GLY A 132 -21.34 -16.56 10.81
N CYS A 133 -20.30 -15.71 10.85
CA CYS A 133 -19.66 -15.21 9.63
C CYS A 133 -19.02 -16.32 8.76
N THR A 134 -18.69 -17.48 9.34
CA THR A 134 -18.24 -18.66 8.58
C THR A 134 -19.30 -19.25 7.65
N SER A 135 -20.57 -18.89 7.85
CA SER A 135 -21.70 -19.35 7.02
C SER A 135 -22.19 -18.32 5.99
N TRP A 136 -21.56 -17.15 5.95
CA TRP A 136 -21.97 -16.05 5.06
C TRP A 136 -21.60 -16.34 3.60
N ARG A 137 -22.30 -15.67 2.67
CA ARG A 137 -22.00 -15.81 1.24
C ARG A 137 -20.63 -15.19 0.95
N VAL A 138 -19.77 -15.91 0.25
CA VAL A 138 -18.46 -15.40 -0.19
C VAL A 138 -18.54 -14.93 -1.64
N GLU A 139 -18.05 -13.72 -1.92
CA GLU A 139 -17.96 -13.13 -3.26
C GLU A 139 -16.50 -12.83 -3.59
N THR A 140 -15.96 -13.51 -4.61
CA THR A 140 -14.56 -13.36 -5.06
C THR A 140 -14.34 -12.32 -6.15
N HIS A 141 -15.43 -11.76 -6.69
CA HIS A 141 -15.42 -10.70 -7.69
C HIS A 141 -14.49 -10.95 -8.88
N ASP A 142 -14.66 -12.08 -9.57
CA ASP A 142 -13.81 -12.51 -10.69
C ASP A 142 -13.75 -11.53 -11.90
N GLY A 143 -14.62 -10.51 -11.93
CA GLY A 143 -14.62 -9.43 -12.91
C GLY A 143 -13.94 -8.15 -12.44
N ALA A 144 -13.35 -8.13 -11.24
CA ALA A 144 -12.73 -6.95 -10.68
C ALA A 144 -11.41 -6.59 -11.38
N PRO A 145 -10.97 -5.32 -11.30
CA PRO A 145 -9.70 -4.88 -11.88
C PRO A 145 -8.50 -5.75 -11.50
N MET A 146 -7.72 -6.15 -12.51
CA MET A 146 -6.48 -6.91 -12.33
C MET A 146 -5.26 -6.01 -12.39
N GLN A 147 -4.28 -6.26 -11.53
CA GLN A 147 -2.98 -5.63 -11.66
C GLN A 147 -2.22 -6.21 -12.86
N THR A 148 -1.44 -5.39 -13.55
CA THR A 148 -0.60 -5.85 -14.67
C THR A 148 0.87 -6.06 -14.31
N ASN A 149 1.26 -5.70 -13.08
CA ASN A 149 2.63 -5.80 -12.58
C ASN A 149 2.72 -6.71 -11.35
N ALA A 150 3.92 -6.85 -10.76
CA ALA A 150 4.18 -7.77 -9.64
C ALA A 150 4.13 -7.10 -8.25
N PHE A 151 3.95 -5.78 -8.16
CA PHE A 151 4.20 -5.01 -6.95
C PHE A 151 3.00 -4.18 -6.45
N ASP A 152 1.95 -4.04 -7.26
CA ASP A 152 0.78 -3.20 -6.95
C ASP A 152 -0.36 -3.93 -6.21
N CYS A 153 -0.12 -5.14 -5.72
CA CYS A 153 -1.15 -5.86 -4.95
C CYS A 153 -1.62 -5.09 -3.71
N GLY A 154 -0.74 -4.34 -3.03
CA GLY A 154 -1.10 -3.48 -1.90
C GLY A 154 -2.03 -2.32 -2.30
N PRO A 155 -1.60 -1.45 -3.24
CA PRO A 155 -2.46 -0.43 -3.81
C PRO A 155 -3.81 -0.94 -4.32
N PHE A 156 -3.85 -2.05 -5.06
CA PHE A 156 -5.10 -2.66 -5.53
C PHE A 156 -5.99 -3.10 -4.37
N ALA A 157 -5.44 -3.78 -3.36
CA ALA A 157 -6.17 -4.17 -2.15
C ALA A 157 -6.83 -2.95 -1.46
N CYS A 158 -6.11 -1.83 -1.36
CA CYS A 158 -6.64 -0.57 -0.84
C CYS A 158 -7.70 0.05 -1.77
N LEU A 159 -7.53 -0.01 -3.09
CA LEU A 159 -8.53 0.50 -4.04
C LEU A 159 -9.83 -0.31 -3.99
N PHE A 160 -9.77 -1.64 -3.88
CA PHE A 160 -10.97 -2.45 -3.69
C PHE A 160 -11.74 -2.03 -2.43
N LEU A 161 -11.01 -1.83 -1.32
CA LEU A 161 -11.61 -1.34 -0.08
C LEU A 161 -12.25 0.04 -0.27
N LYS A 162 -11.54 0.98 -0.89
CA LYS A 162 -12.03 2.34 -1.15
C LYS A 162 -13.32 2.32 -1.97
N HIS A 163 -13.35 1.58 -3.08
CA HIS A 163 -14.53 1.51 -3.94
C HIS A 163 -15.72 0.87 -3.22
N LEU A 164 -15.47 -0.21 -2.46
CA LEU A 164 -16.51 -0.86 -1.66
C LEU A 164 -17.11 0.08 -0.61
N LEU A 165 -16.27 0.68 0.25
CA LEU A 165 -16.73 1.52 1.37
C LEU A 165 -17.42 2.81 0.89
N HIS A 166 -16.95 3.39 -0.21
CA HIS A 166 -17.52 4.61 -0.78
C HIS A 166 -18.68 4.34 -1.75
N ALA A 167 -19.06 3.08 -1.98
CA ALA A 167 -20.07 2.68 -2.97
C ALA A 167 -19.81 3.27 -4.36
N ILE A 168 -18.55 3.17 -4.81
CA ILE A 168 -18.10 3.61 -6.14
C ILE A 168 -17.89 2.38 -7.01
N ASP A 169 -18.23 2.49 -8.31
CA ASP A 169 -18.03 1.41 -9.28
C ASP A 169 -16.57 0.93 -9.32
N MET A 170 -16.39 -0.40 -9.32
CA MET A 170 -15.08 -1.07 -9.38
C MET A 170 -14.42 -0.99 -10.77
N ASN A 171 -14.21 0.22 -11.28
CA ASN A 171 -13.71 0.50 -12.63
C ASN A 171 -12.36 1.26 -12.60
N PHE A 172 -11.42 0.80 -11.78
CA PHE A 172 -10.08 1.37 -11.68
C PHE A 172 -9.03 0.51 -12.41
N SER A 173 -7.81 1.03 -12.52
CA SER A 173 -6.70 0.43 -13.26
C SER A 173 -5.35 0.66 -12.55
N ASP A 174 -4.26 0.26 -13.21
CA ASP A 174 -2.90 0.56 -12.73
C ASP A 174 -2.66 2.08 -12.57
N ARG A 175 -3.40 2.94 -13.29
CA ARG A 175 -3.31 4.40 -13.15
C ARG A 175 -3.70 4.85 -11.75
N GLU A 176 -4.84 4.39 -11.26
CA GLU A 176 -5.33 4.71 -9.91
C GLU A 176 -4.42 4.10 -8.84
N SER A 177 -3.84 2.92 -9.09
CA SER A 177 -2.82 2.31 -8.22
C SER A 177 -1.57 3.20 -8.09
N ALA A 178 -1.04 3.68 -9.22
CA ALA A 178 0.11 4.59 -9.24
C ALA A 178 -0.22 5.92 -8.55
N ALA A 179 -1.42 6.47 -8.78
CA ALA A 179 -1.88 7.66 -8.10
C ALA A 179 -1.91 7.45 -6.59
N LEU A 180 -2.43 6.32 -6.10
CA LEU A 180 -2.50 6.01 -4.66
C LEU A 180 -1.11 5.97 -4.00
N ARG A 181 -0.08 5.50 -4.71
CA ARG A 181 1.33 5.57 -4.23
C ARG A 181 1.80 7.01 -4.08
N THR A 182 1.54 7.86 -5.08
CA THR A 182 1.87 9.29 -5.04
C THR A 182 1.15 9.99 -3.88
N ASP A 183 -0.09 9.62 -3.64
CA ASP A 183 -0.91 10.16 -2.55
C ASP A 183 -0.36 9.82 -1.17
N LEU A 184 -0.05 8.55 -0.95
CA LEU A 184 0.57 8.08 0.29
C LEU A 184 1.94 8.75 0.51
N LYS A 185 2.74 8.89 -0.56
CA LYS A 185 4.02 9.59 -0.53
C LYS A 185 3.85 11.05 -0.10
N PHE A 186 2.92 11.75 -0.74
CA PHE A 186 2.62 13.15 -0.46
C PHE A 186 2.12 13.34 0.99
N MET A 187 1.23 12.46 1.45
CA MET A 187 0.73 12.47 2.83
C MET A 187 1.86 12.32 3.84
N ILE A 188 2.78 11.38 3.62
CA ILE A 188 3.94 11.18 4.50
C ILE A 188 4.87 12.39 4.46
N ASP A 189 5.16 12.92 3.27
CA ASP A 189 6.03 14.09 3.10
C ASP A 189 5.47 15.33 3.82
N ALA A 190 4.15 15.54 3.72
CA ALA A 190 3.48 16.67 4.36
C ALA A 190 3.59 16.66 5.89
N VAL A 191 3.58 15.46 6.50
CA VAL A 191 3.74 15.30 7.95
C VAL A 191 5.23 15.32 8.35
N ALA A 192 6.10 14.71 7.55
CA ALA A 192 7.54 14.63 7.84
C ALA A 192 8.26 15.98 7.64
N TYR A 193 7.82 16.76 6.67
CA TYR A 193 8.46 18.01 6.23
C TYR A 193 7.42 19.14 6.11
N PRO A 194 6.80 19.57 7.22
CA PRO A 194 5.79 20.62 7.18
C PRO A 194 6.40 21.92 6.63
N VAL A 195 5.85 22.42 5.54
CA VAL A 195 6.25 23.71 4.95
C VAL A 195 5.79 24.82 5.90
N VAL A 196 6.72 25.40 6.65
CA VAL A 196 6.45 26.58 7.47
C VAL A 196 6.36 27.80 6.54
N PRO A 197 5.24 28.56 6.52
CA PRO A 197 5.16 29.78 5.72
C PRO A 197 6.25 30.76 6.14
N ALA A 198 6.93 31.38 5.18
CA ALA A 198 8.05 32.31 5.39
C ALA A 198 7.70 33.57 6.23
N THR A 199 6.43 33.74 6.63
CA THR A 199 5.93 34.87 7.42
C THR A 199 5.81 34.59 8.93
N ALA A 200 6.05 33.35 9.39
CA ALA A 200 5.95 33.02 10.81
C ALA A 200 7.25 33.36 11.56
N ASN A 201 7.17 34.32 12.48
CA ASN A 201 8.28 34.69 13.35
C ASN A 201 8.63 33.51 14.29
N PRO A 202 9.85 32.95 14.28
CA PRO A 202 10.18 31.69 14.98
C PRO A 202 10.00 31.68 16.51
N LYS A 203 9.72 32.83 17.11
CA LYS A 203 9.64 33.01 18.57
C LYS A 203 8.27 32.71 19.18
N THR A 204 7.22 32.50 18.38
CA THR A 204 5.85 32.31 18.88
C THR A 204 5.28 30.91 18.63
N PHE A 205 5.96 30.04 17.89
CA PHE A 205 5.48 28.68 17.64
C PHE A 205 5.93 27.75 18.78
N LYS A 206 5.05 27.53 19.76
CA LYS A 206 5.17 26.41 20.69
C LYS A 206 4.28 25.27 20.15
N PRO A 207 4.84 24.12 19.76
CA PRO A 207 4.01 22.96 19.49
C PRO A 207 3.43 22.50 20.82
N ASP A 208 2.14 22.74 21.05
CA ASP A 208 1.45 22.03 22.12
C ASP A 208 1.19 20.60 21.62
N GLY A 209 1.47 19.62 22.47
CA GLY A 209 1.33 18.20 22.15
C GLY A 209 -0.12 17.73 22.23
N SER A 210 -1.10 18.55 21.80
CA SER A 210 -2.50 18.12 21.77
C SER A 210 -2.85 17.43 20.45
N THR A 211 -3.42 16.23 20.57
CA THR A 211 -3.70 15.28 19.49
C THR A 211 -4.91 15.66 18.61
N THR A 212 -5.38 16.91 18.64
CA THR A 212 -6.73 17.26 18.14
C THR A 212 -6.81 18.42 17.15
N GLN A 213 -5.69 18.94 16.66
CA GLN A 213 -5.73 19.92 15.57
C GLN A 213 -5.12 19.33 14.31
N LEU A 214 -5.98 18.75 13.47
CA LEU A 214 -5.64 18.57 12.07
C LEU A 214 -5.27 19.95 11.53
N THR A 215 -4.03 20.08 11.08
CA THR A 215 -3.53 21.31 10.45
C THR A 215 -4.43 21.67 9.26
N GLN A 216 -4.55 22.96 8.93
CA GLN A 216 -5.31 23.41 7.75
C GLN A 216 -4.91 22.67 6.45
N PHE A 217 -3.68 22.15 6.41
CA PHE A 217 -3.17 21.31 5.35
C PHE A 217 -3.79 19.91 5.34
N GLN A 218 -3.91 19.25 6.50
CA GLN A 218 -4.59 17.96 6.63
C GLN A 218 -6.10 18.06 6.30
N GLN A 219 -6.75 19.17 6.66
CA GLN A 219 -8.13 19.43 6.27
C GLN A 219 -8.26 19.64 4.75
N LYS A 220 -7.37 20.44 4.16
CA LYS A 220 -7.32 20.66 2.70
C LYS A 220 -6.96 19.37 1.93
N PHE A 221 -6.21 18.45 2.55
CA PHE A 221 -5.92 17.12 2.00
C PHE A 221 -7.17 16.23 1.95
N LEU A 222 -7.97 16.19 3.03
CA LEU A 222 -9.27 15.51 3.01
C LEU A 222 -10.18 16.08 1.89
N ASP A 223 -10.19 17.40 1.72
CA ASP A 223 -10.96 18.08 0.67
C ASP A 223 -10.43 17.79 -0.76
N VAL A 224 -9.12 17.65 -0.95
CA VAL A 224 -8.50 17.33 -2.25
C VAL A 224 -8.64 15.85 -2.60
N SER A 225 -8.60 14.94 -1.62
CA SER A 225 -8.84 13.50 -1.84
C SER A 225 -10.27 13.22 -2.33
N ALA A 226 -11.23 14.09 -1.98
CA ALA A 226 -12.60 14.07 -2.49
C ALA A 226 -12.71 14.52 -3.96
N THR A 227 -11.71 15.23 -4.51
CA THR A 227 -11.68 15.71 -5.90
C THR A 227 -10.93 14.79 -6.86
N TRP A 228 -10.59 13.56 -6.43
CA TRP A 228 -9.96 12.51 -7.25
C TRP A 228 -10.81 12.02 -8.43
N GLN A 229 -12.03 12.54 -8.56
CA GLN A 229 -12.91 12.32 -9.70
C GLN A 229 -12.58 13.19 -10.93
N SER A 230 -11.61 14.12 -10.85
CA SER A 230 -11.34 15.00 -11.99
C SER A 230 -10.45 14.33 -13.04
N THR A 231 -11.01 14.19 -14.24
CA THR A 231 -10.31 13.77 -15.47
C THR A 231 -9.33 14.84 -15.98
N ASP A 232 -9.22 16.00 -15.32
CA ASP A 232 -8.46 17.16 -15.81
C ASP A 232 -6.99 17.22 -15.39
N VAL A 233 -6.47 16.24 -14.63
CA VAL A 233 -5.03 16.18 -14.34
C VAL A 233 -4.36 15.27 -15.36
N ASP A 234 -3.57 15.88 -16.25
CA ASP A 234 -2.65 15.18 -17.14
C ASP A 234 -1.53 14.53 -16.31
N LEU A 235 -1.85 13.38 -15.75
CA LEU A 235 -0.95 12.57 -14.92
C LEU A 235 0.29 12.10 -15.71
N GLN A 236 0.27 12.13 -17.05
CA GLN A 236 1.46 11.88 -17.86
C GLN A 236 2.49 13.01 -17.67
N ALA A 237 2.04 14.26 -17.64
CA ALA A 237 2.93 15.40 -17.37
C ALA A 237 3.50 15.36 -15.95
N VAL A 238 2.70 14.96 -14.95
CA VAL A 238 3.18 14.82 -13.56
C VAL A 238 4.16 13.66 -13.41
N TYR A 239 3.91 12.54 -14.10
CA TYR A 239 4.82 11.39 -14.15
C TYR A 239 6.13 11.73 -14.87
N ASP A 240 6.06 12.39 -16.01
CA ASP A 240 7.23 12.79 -16.79
C ASP A 240 8.07 13.84 -16.04
N GLU A 241 7.44 14.80 -15.36
CA GLU A 241 8.11 15.78 -14.51
C GLU A 241 8.81 15.12 -13.31
N MET A 242 8.15 14.14 -12.67
CA MET A 242 8.75 13.37 -11.58
C MET A 242 9.95 12.54 -12.06
N VAL A 243 9.84 11.88 -13.20
CA VAL A 243 10.91 11.09 -13.83
C VAL A 243 12.09 11.98 -14.27
N GLU A 244 11.83 13.13 -14.87
CA GLU A 244 12.88 14.09 -15.26
C GLU A 244 13.63 14.67 -14.05
N SER A 245 12.94 14.93 -12.93
CA SER A 245 13.61 15.41 -11.71
C SER A 245 14.60 14.37 -11.15
N ILE A 246 14.25 13.08 -11.21
CA ILE A 246 15.09 11.98 -10.73
C ILE A 246 16.32 11.79 -11.64
N VAL A 247 16.13 11.91 -12.95
CA VAL A 247 17.20 11.81 -13.96
C VAL A 247 18.16 13.02 -13.89
N SER A 248 17.63 14.22 -13.65
CA SER A 248 18.45 15.44 -13.49
C SER A 248 19.25 15.47 -12.19
N GLY A 249 18.76 14.83 -11.11
CA GLY A 249 19.43 14.75 -9.82
C GLY A 249 20.65 13.82 -9.77
N HIS A 250 20.89 13.03 -10.81
CA HIS A 250 21.99 12.06 -10.89
C HIS A 250 23.16 12.50 -11.79
N ASN A 251 23.14 13.72 -12.33
CA ASN A 251 24.17 14.22 -13.25
C ASN A 251 24.91 15.49 -12.77
N GLU A 252 25.11 15.65 -11.46
CA GLU A 252 26.15 16.56 -10.94
C GLU A 252 27.37 15.73 -10.53
N PRO A 253 28.39 15.56 -11.40
CA PRO A 253 29.65 14.97 -10.99
C PRO A 253 30.38 15.96 -10.09
N SER A 254 30.65 15.50 -8.87
CA SER A 254 31.52 16.11 -7.88
C SER A 254 32.81 16.65 -8.50
N SER A 255 33.02 17.95 -8.38
CA SER A 255 34.26 18.63 -8.73
C SER A 255 35.37 18.28 -7.74
N PRO A 256 36.59 18.01 -8.23
CA PRO A 256 37.76 18.59 -7.58
C PRO A 256 38.73 19.25 -8.57
N LYS A 257 39.00 20.53 -8.28
CA LYS A 257 40.24 21.32 -8.45
C LYS A 257 41.22 20.94 -9.58
N ALA A 258 41.27 21.87 -10.55
CA ALA A 258 42.45 22.47 -11.19
C ALA A 258 43.69 21.61 -11.49
N SER A 259 43.96 21.37 -12.78
CA SER A 259 45.24 21.77 -13.37
C SER A 259 45.15 21.94 -14.89
N ARG A 260 45.91 22.93 -15.35
CA ARG A 260 46.06 23.49 -16.69
C ARG A 260 46.95 22.54 -17.51
N LEU A 261 46.59 22.21 -18.76
CA LEU A 261 47.51 22.13 -19.93
C LEU A 261 46.83 21.58 -21.21
N GLN A 262 46.77 22.49 -22.20
CA GLN A 262 46.92 22.35 -23.67
C GLN A 262 46.18 21.31 -24.53
N ARG A 263 45.46 21.89 -25.51
CA ARG A 263 45.10 21.43 -26.86
C ARG A 263 46.09 20.45 -27.52
N LYS A 264 45.54 19.43 -28.19
CA LYS A 264 45.77 19.08 -29.62
C LYS A 264 44.81 17.97 -30.09
N SER A 265 44.22 18.15 -31.28
CA SER A 265 43.44 17.16 -32.05
C SER A 265 44.37 16.29 -32.94
N PRO A 266 43.86 15.47 -33.89
CA PRO A 266 43.22 14.15 -33.73
C PRO A 266 44.02 13.02 -34.45
N GLY A 267 43.79 11.75 -34.06
CA GLY A 267 44.48 10.59 -34.65
C GLY A 267 43.53 9.41 -34.95
N LYS A 268 43.64 8.90 -36.17
CA LYS A 268 42.83 7.86 -36.82
C LYS A 268 42.96 6.45 -36.21
N GLY A 269 41.88 5.67 -36.35
CA GLY A 269 41.94 4.29 -36.87
C GLY A 269 41.82 3.15 -35.86
N GLY A 270 40.91 2.22 -36.12
CA GLY A 270 40.92 0.89 -35.49
C GLY A 270 39.56 0.20 -35.43
N LYS A 271 39.28 -0.66 -36.42
CA LYS A 271 38.15 -1.60 -36.44
C LYS A 271 38.25 -2.59 -35.27
N GLY A 272 37.14 -2.89 -34.61
CA GLY A 272 37.07 -3.87 -33.51
C GLY A 272 35.66 -4.40 -33.26
N GLN A 273 35.29 -5.38 -34.08
CA GLN A 273 34.25 -6.42 -33.94
C GLN A 273 33.30 -6.43 -32.72
N VAL A 274 32.00 -6.31 -33.05
CA VAL A 274 30.84 -6.67 -32.20
C VAL A 274 30.87 -8.17 -31.89
N ARG A 275 30.74 -8.53 -30.61
CA ARG A 275 30.49 -9.92 -30.18
C ARG A 275 29.26 -9.95 -29.27
N GLN A 276 28.13 -10.34 -29.86
CA GLN A 276 26.93 -10.72 -29.13
C GLN A 276 27.24 -11.95 -28.25
N ARG A 277 26.79 -11.91 -27.00
CA ARG A 277 26.68 -13.10 -26.14
C ARG A 277 25.23 -13.23 -25.69
N SER A 278 24.54 -14.17 -26.33
CA SER A 278 23.33 -14.80 -25.80
C SER A 278 23.73 -15.66 -24.58
N ALA A 279 23.02 -15.52 -23.47
CA ALA A 279 23.12 -16.43 -22.34
C ALA A 279 21.72 -16.97 -22.02
N ALA A 280 21.65 -18.29 -22.03
CA ALA A 280 20.45 -19.10 -21.88
C ALA A 280 19.89 -19.05 -20.46
N THR A 281 18.56 -19.13 -20.38
CA THR A 281 17.77 -19.40 -19.19
C THR A 281 18.17 -20.75 -18.59
N GLN A 282 18.73 -20.73 -17.38
CA GLN A 282 18.84 -21.93 -16.54
C GLN A 282 17.68 -21.96 -15.55
N ASN A 283 16.83 -22.98 -15.66
CA ASN A 283 15.81 -23.29 -14.66
C ASN A 283 16.48 -23.79 -13.37
N PRO A 284 16.07 -23.32 -12.18
CA PRO A 284 16.56 -23.86 -10.90
C PRO A 284 16.07 -25.30 -10.67
N ALA A 285 16.99 -26.15 -10.20
CA ALA A 285 16.87 -27.62 -10.09
C ALA A 285 15.97 -28.15 -8.95
N TRP A 286 14.97 -27.39 -8.47
CA TRP A 286 14.07 -27.83 -7.38
C TRP A 286 12.68 -28.28 -7.84
N LEU A 287 12.43 -28.33 -9.15
CA LEU A 287 11.16 -28.76 -9.75
C LEU A 287 10.97 -30.29 -9.90
N ASN A 288 11.86 -31.12 -9.36
CA ASN A 288 11.83 -32.59 -9.57
C ASN A 288 11.66 -33.41 -8.28
N SER A 289 10.82 -32.96 -7.34
CA SER A 289 10.55 -33.73 -6.12
C SER A 289 9.09 -33.63 -5.66
N ALA A 290 8.14 -34.02 -6.52
CA ALA A 290 6.77 -34.36 -6.11
C ALA A 290 6.08 -35.22 -7.18
N SER A 291 6.52 -36.47 -7.32
CA SER A 291 5.78 -37.51 -8.05
C SER A 291 6.14 -38.88 -7.50
N ALA A 292 5.46 -39.23 -6.42
CA ALA A 292 5.21 -40.57 -5.85
C ALA A 292 4.60 -40.26 -4.48
N VAL A 293 3.32 -40.46 -4.22
CA VAL A 293 2.73 -41.77 -3.93
C VAL A 293 1.20 -41.65 -4.16
N GLN A 294 0.67 -42.45 -5.07
CA GLN A 294 -0.72 -42.89 -5.08
C GLN A 294 -0.69 -44.41 -5.17
N LYS A 295 -1.20 -45.06 -4.13
CA LYS A 295 -2.03 -46.28 -4.15
C LYS A 295 -2.63 -46.47 -2.78
#